data_AF-A0A8R1EFA4-F1
#
_entry.id   AF-A0A8R1EFA4-F1
#
_cell.length_a   1.000
_cell.length_b   1.000
_cell.length_c   1.000
_cell.angle_alpha   90.00
_cell.angle_beta   90.00
_cell.angle_gamma   90.00
#
_symmetry.space_group_name_H-M   'P 1'
#
loop_
_entity.id
_entity.type
_entity.pdbx_description
1 polymer ?
#
loop_
_entity_poly.entity_id
_entity_poly.type
_entity_poly.pdbx_seq_one_letter_code
_entity_poly.pdbx_strand_id
1 'polypeptide(L)'
;MYLDDMPIWGMVGEVDNTVSPPAYKLYTHKRLDIGYNDKQVVDVNLTTDGRIDIRPGAKISYTYEVQWSKSSVEFTKRFDKYLDPNFFQHRIHWFSIFNSFMMVVFLVGLVWMILVRTLRKDYARYQKEDSLDDLDADLGDEFT
;
A
#
# COMPACT_ATOMS: atom_id res chain seq x y z
N MET A 1 14.55 -13.10 -13.59
CA MET A 1 14.93 -14.18 -14.54
C MET A 1 13.66 -14.55 -15.30
N TYR A 2 13.76 -15.07 -16.52
CA TYR A 2 12.59 -15.51 -17.30
C TYR A 2 12.74 -16.97 -17.71
N LEU A 3 11.64 -17.71 -17.74
CA LEU A 3 11.56 -19.05 -18.31
C LEU A 3 10.26 -19.13 -19.12
N ASP A 4 10.38 -19.40 -20.41
CA ASP A 4 9.24 -19.45 -21.35
C ASP A 4 8.33 -18.20 -21.25
N ASP A 5 8.96 -17.02 -21.27
CA ASP A 5 8.37 -15.68 -21.08
C ASP A 5 7.70 -15.42 -19.72
N MET A 6 7.65 -16.40 -18.82
CA MET A 6 7.13 -16.21 -17.48
C MET A 6 8.19 -15.61 -16.56
N PRO A 7 7.84 -14.55 -15.80
CA PRO A 7 8.77 -13.91 -14.88
C PRO A 7 8.98 -14.80 -13.66
N ILE A 8 10.23 -15.09 -13.35
CA ILE A 8 10.64 -15.82 -12.15
C ILE A 8 11.28 -14.84 -11.16
N TRP A 9 10.74 -14.86 -9.95
CA TRP A 9 11.20 -14.09 -8.80
C TRP A 9 11.63 -15.05 -7.69
N GLY A 10 12.71 -14.74 -7.00
CA GLY A 10 13.17 -15.52 -5.85
C GLY A 10 14.16 -14.70 -5.02
N MET A 11 14.20 -14.96 -3.71
CA MET A 11 15.15 -14.30 -2.83
C MET A 11 16.58 -14.75 -3.17
N VAL A 12 17.53 -13.83 -3.14
CA VAL A 12 18.95 -14.13 -3.39
C VAL A 12 19.71 -14.27 -2.07
N GLY A 13 19.34 -13.49 -1.06
CA GLY A 13 19.94 -13.52 0.27
C GLY A 13 19.12 -12.73 1.27
N GLU A 14 19.59 -12.70 2.51
CA GLU A 14 19.01 -11.97 3.63
C GLU A 14 20.13 -11.25 4.38
N VAL A 15 19.83 -10.07 4.92
CA VAL A 15 20.75 -9.32 5.78
C VAL A 15 20.23 -9.39 7.20
N ASP A 16 21.04 -9.95 8.08
CA ASP A 16 20.75 -10.04 9.50
C ASP A 16 21.38 -8.84 10.22
N ASN A 17 20.53 -7.85 10.53
CA ASN A 17 20.92 -6.62 11.20
C ASN A 17 20.98 -6.76 12.74
N THR A 18 20.68 -7.93 13.30
CA THR A 18 20.69 -8.14 14.76
C THR A 18 22.11 -8.26 15.32
N VAL A 19 23.10 -8.57 14.47
CA VAL A 19 24.50 -8.74 14.81
C VAL A 19 25.31 -7.56 14.30
N SER A 20 26.32 -7.12 15.05
CA SER A 20 27.29 -6.10 14.63
C SER A 20 28.68 -6.73 14.52
N PRO A 21 29.31 -6.80 13.33
CA PRO A 21 28.84 -6.30 12.03
C PRO A 21 27.66 -7.13 11.46
N PRO A 22 26.84 -6.55 10.55
CA PRO A 22 25.69 -7.23 9.96
C PRO A 22 26.11 -8.51 9.25
N ALA A 23 25.38 -9.61 9.51
CA ALA A 23 25.66 -10.89 8.89
C ALA A 23 24.90 -11.01 7.56
N TYR A 24 25.63 -11.24 6.48
CA TYR A 24 25.07 -11.42 5.15
C TYR A 24 24.88 -12.92 4.89
N LYS A 25 23.63 -13.34 4.66
CA LYS A 25 23.29 -14.73 4.36
C LYS A 25 22.90 -14.83 2.89
N LEU A 26 23.48 -15.80 2.19
CA LEU A 26 23.16 -16.11 0.80
C LEU A 26 22.39 -17.41 0.73
N TYR A 27 21.43 -17.48 -0.18
CA TYR A 27 20.80 -18.75 -0.51
C TYR A 27 21.53 -19.41 -1.68
N THR A 28 21.93 -20.67 -1.49
CA THR A 28 22.80 -21.38 -2.42
C THR A 28 22.10 -22.47 -3.20
N HIS A 29 20.92 -22.91 -2.75
CA HIS A 29 20.11 -23.91 -3.41
C HIS A 29 18.87 -23.30 -4.05
N LYS A 30 18.62 -23.61 -5.33
CA LYS A 30 17.44 -23.14 -6.08
C LYS A 30 16.59 -24.32 -6.52
N ARG A 31 15.34 -24.39 -6.08
CA ARG A 31 14.36 -25.37 -6.56
C ARG A 31 13.41 -24.71 -7.55
N LEU A 32 13.40 -25.23 -8.77
CA LEU A 32 12.48 -24.84 -9.83
C LEU A 32 11.38 -25.89 -9.95
N ASP A 33 10.17 -25.51 -9.56
CA ASP A 33 8.98 -26.32 -9.74
C ASP A 33 8.27 -25.87 -11.02
N ILE A 34 8.26 -26.72 -12.03
CA ILE A 34 7.73 -26.42 -13.36
C ILE A 34 6.44 -27.22 -13.59
N GLY A 35 5.34 -26.51 -13.76
CA GLY A 35 4.06 -27.06 -14.16
C GLY A 35 3.98 -27.15 -15.68
N TYR A 36 3.68 -28.34 -16.21
CA TYR A 36 3.48 -28.55 -17.64
C TYR A 36 2.09 -29.10 -17.94
N ASN A 37 1.51 -28.66 -19.05
CA ASN A 37 0.30 -29.23 -19.64
C ASN A 37 0.65 -29.69 -21.06
N ASP A 38 0.56 -31.01 -21.30
CA ASP A 38 1.03 -31.68 -22.51
C ASP A 38 2.49 -31.33 -22.89
N LYS A 39 2.70 -30.46 -23.88
CA LYS A 39 4.02 -30.01 -24.36
C LYS A 39 4.33 -28.56 -24.02
N GLN A 40 3.54 -27.94 -23.16
CA GLN A 40 3.61 -26.51 -22.86
C GLN A 40 3.86 -26.25 -21.38
N VAL A 41 4.69 -25.25 -21.09
CA VAL A 41 4.94 -24.80 -19.70
C VAL A 41 3.84 -23.83 -19.30
N VAL A 42 3.20 -24.11 -18.17
CA VAL A 42 2.02 -23.37 -17.69
C VAL A 42 2.21 -22.75 -16.31
N ASP A 43 3.16 -23.22 -15.52
CA ASP A 43 3.52 -22.60 -14.25
C ASP A 43 5.02 -22.76 -13.96
N VAL A 44 5.59 -21.78 -13.28
CA VAL A 44 6.98 -21.83 -12.81
C VAL A 44 7.05 -21.21 -11.43
N ASN A 45 7.52 -21.98 -10.46
CA ASN A 45 7.80 -21.49 -9.12
C ASN A 45 9.29 -21.66 -8.81
N LEU A 46 9.90 -20.63 -8.25
CA LEU A 46 11.27 -20.68 -7.76
C LEU A 46 11.25 -20.56 -6.25
N THR A 47 11.62 -21.66 -5.60
CA THR A 47 11.93 -21.63 -4.17
C THR A 47 13.44 -21.65 -3.99
N THR A 48 13.91 -21.03 -2.92
CA THR A 48 15.34 -20.81 -2.71
C THR A 48 15.66 -21.12 -1.26
N ASP A 49 16.68 -21.94 -1.05
CA ASP A 49 17.08 -22.54 0.23
C ASP A 49 18.62 -22.61 0.33
N GLY A 50 19.15 -23.20 1.38
CA GLY A 50 20.59 -23.34 1.61
C GLY A 50 21.20 -22.01 2.06
N ARG A 51 20.84 -21.56 3.27
CA ARG A 51 21.38 -20.33 3.87
C ARG A 51 22.83 -20.52 4.29
N ILE A 52 23.74 -19.74 3.72
CA ILE A 52 25.16 -19.75 4.05
C ILE A 52 25.64 -18.32 4.34
N ASP A 53 26.42 -18.15 5.41
CA ASP A 53 27.04 -16.87 5.74
C ASP A 53 28.14 -16.50 4.73
N ILE A 54 28.06 -15.30 4.19
CA ILE A 54 29.04 -14.78 3.24
C ILE A 54 30.24 -14.21 4.01
N ARG A 55 31.44 -14.66 3.66
CA ARG A 55 32.71 -14.11 4.15
C ARG A 55 33.65 -13.83 2.98
N PRO A 56 34.52 -12.79 3.06
CA PRO A 56 35.52 -12.55 2.04
C PRO A 56 36.39 -13.80 1.80
N GLY A 57 36.48 -14.24 0.54
CA GLY A 57 37.26 -15.43 0.16
C GLY A 57 36.55 -16.78 0.37
N ALA A 58 35.28 -16.79 0.79
CA ALA A 58 34.50 -18.03 0.91
C ALA A 58 34.22 -18.65 -0.47
N LYS A 59 34.46 -19.95 -0.61
CA LYS A 59 34.01 -20.74 -1.78
C LYS A 59 32.60 -21.24 -1.51
N ILE A 60 31.65 -20.78 -2.32
CA ILE A 60 30.23 -21.12 -2.19
C ILE A 60 29.84 -22.05 -3.33
N SER A 61 29.31 -23.23 -2.99
CA SER A 61 28.78 -24.17 -3.98
C SER A 61 27.31 -23.89 -4.21
N TYR A 62 26.94 -23.56 -5.45
CA TYR A 62 25.55 -23.41 -5.86
C TYR A 62 25.01 -24.74 -6.34
N THR A 63 23.78 -25.04 -5.94
CA THR A 63 23.05 -26.22 -6.40
C THR A 63 21.67 -25.81 -6.87
N TYR A 64 21.12 -26.56 -7.81
CA TYR A 64 19.74 -26.37 -8.25
C TYR A 64 19.06 -27.71 -8.41
N GLU A 65 17.77 -27.73 -8.20
CA GLU A 65 16.89 -28.87 -8.47
C GLU A 65 15.74 -28.42 -9.37
N VAL A 66 15.27 -29.33 -10.22
CA VAL A 66 14.15 -29.06 -11.13
C VAL A 66 13.14 -30.18 -10.99
N GLN A 67 11.91 -29.83 -10.62
CA GLN A 67 10.81 -30.77 -10.47
C GLN A 67 9.72 -30.46 -11.49
N TRP A 68 9.31 -31.47 -12.25
CA TRP A 68 8.26 -31.35 -13.25
C TRP A 68 6.97 -31.94 -12.72
N SER A 69 5.89 -31.18 -12.81
CA SER A 69 4.55 -31.60 -12.36
C SER A 69 3.51 -31.38 -13.46
N LYS A 70 2.65 -32.38 -13.66
CA LYS A 70 1.55 -32.26 -14.62
C LYS A 70 0.48 -31.34 -14.05
N SER A 71 0.04 -30.36 -14.84
CA SER A 71 -1.00 -29.40 -14.49
C SER A 71 -2.17 -29.48 -15.47
N SER A 72 -3.38 -29.19 -14.99
CA SER A 72 -4.60 -29.08 -15.80
C SER A 72 -4.86 -27.66 -16.33
N VAL A 73 -3.97 -26.71 -16.02
CA VAL A 73 -4.09 -25.31 -16.47
C VAL A 73 -3.87 -25.22 -17.98
N GLU A 74 -4.80 -24.59 -18.69
CA GLU A 74 -4.67 -24.32 -20.13
C GLU A 74 -3.55 -23.29 -20.37
N PHE A 75 -2.75 -23.49 -21.42
CA PHE A 75 -1.66 -22.57 -21.75
C PHE A 75 -2.09 -21.12 -21.96
N THR A 76 -3.30 -20.90 -22.48
CA THR A 76 -3.90 -19.56 -22.63
C THR A 76 -4.13 -18.85 -21.30
N LYS A 77 -4.39 -19.61 -20.22
CA LYS A 77 -4.67 -19.10 -18.87
C LYS A 77 -3.44 -19.06 -17.96
N ARG A 78 -2.25 -19.41 -18.46
CA ARG A 78 -1.02 -19.46 -17.65
C ARG A 78 -0.67 -18.11 -17.00
N PHE A 79 -1.07 -17.00 -17.63
CA PHE A 79 -0.82 -15.67 -17.11
C PHE A 79 -1.90 -15.18 -16.13
N ASP A 80 -3.04 -15.86 -16.01
CA ASP A 80 -4.14 -15.43 -15.13
C ASP A 80 -3.69 -15.32 -13.67
N LYS A 81 -2.81 -16.22 -13.22
CA LYS A 81 -2.18 -16.21 -11.89
C LYS A 81 -1.38 -14.92 -11.60
N TYR A 82 -0.78 -14.31 -12.63
CA TYR A 82 -0.03 -13.06 -12.50
C TYR A 82 -0.91 -11.83 -12.70
N LEU A 83 -2.07 -11.99 -13.34
CA LEU A 83 -3.04 -10.94 -13.57
C LEU A 83 -4.05 -10.80 -12.42
N ASP A 84 -4.16 -11.79 -11.52
CA ASP A 84 -5.09 -11.74 -10.38
C ASP A 84 -4.76 -10.53 -9.46
N PRO A 85 -5.56 -9.46 -9.51
CA PRO A 85 -5.27 -8.19 -8.83
C PRO A 85 -5.27 -8.32 -7.30
N ASN A 86 -5.87 -9.40 -6.78
CA ASN A 86 -6.08 -9.59 -5.35
C ASN A 86 -4.78 -9.73 -4.55
N PHE A 87 -3.70 -10.23 -5.16
CA PHE A 87 -2.46 -10.52 -4.41
C PHE A 87 -1.54 -9.31 -4.22
N PHE A 88 -1.52 -8.36 -5.17
CA PHE A 88 -0.59 -7.22 -5.13
C PHE A 88 -1.26 -5.85 -4.97
N GLN A 89 -2.55 -5.68 -5.31
CA GLN A 89 -3.16 -4.34 -5.38
C GLN A 89 -4.05 -3.96 -4.19
N HIS A 90 -4.62 -4.92 -3.44
CA HIS A 90 -5.65 -4.59 -2.44
C HIS A 90 -5.14 -3.70 -1.30
N ARG A 91 -3.89 -3.90 -0.86
CA ARG A 91 -3.30 -3.15 0.26
C ARG A 91 -2.91 -1.72 -0.13
N ILE A 92 -2.40 -1.51 -1.35
CA ILE A 92 -1.81 -0.24 -1.77
C ILE A 92 -2.89 0.73 -2.28
N HIS A 93 -3.90 0.24 -3.00
CA HIS A 93 -4.92 1.11 -3.59
C HIS A 93 -5.87 1.71 -2.54
N TRP A 94 -6.26 0.95 -1.51
CA TRP A 94 -7.12 1.50 -0.46
C TRP A 94 -6.39 2.52 0.44
N PHE A 95 -5.07 2.37 0.60
CA PHE A 95 -4.24 3.34 1.35
C PHE A 95 -4.19 4.72 0.69
N SER A 96 -4.11 4.79 -0.65
CA SER A 96 -4.14 6.07 -1.36
C SER A 96 -5.53 6.74 -1.31
N ILE A 97 -6.61 5.96 -1.36
CA ILE A 97 -7.97 6.46 -1.15
C ILE A 97 -8.12 7.05 0.25
N PHE A 98 -7.63 6.36 1.28
CA PHE A 98 -7.67 6.85 2.66
C PHE A 98 -6.88 8.15 2.83
N ASN A 99 -5.68 8.24 2.25
CA ASN A 99 -4.84 9.43 2.30
C ASN A 99 -5.54 10.66 1.68
N SER A 100 -6.19 10.50 0.52
CA SER A 100 -6.96 11.58 -0.10
C SER A 100 -8.21 11.94 0.73
N PHE A 101 -8.90 10.94 1.28
CA PHE A 101 -10.08 11.13 2.13
C PHE A 101 -9.76 11.97 3.38
N MET A 102 -8.62 11.71 4.05
CA MET A 102 -8.20 12.50 5.21
C MET A 102 -7.99 13.99 4.88
N MET A 103 -7.43 14.30 3.70
CA MET A 103 -7.25 15.69 3.26
C MET A 103 -8.60 16.40 3.06
N VAL A 104 -9.60 15.72 2.47
CA VAL A 104 -10.94 16.28 2.27
C VAL A 104 -11.61 16.58 3.61
N VAL A 105 -11.55 15.65 4.57
CA VAL A 105 -12.12 15.85 5.91
C VAL A 105 -11.47 17.05 6.62
N PHE A 106 -10.14 17.19 6.49
CA PHE A 106 -9.42 18.32 7.06
C PHE A 106 -9.87 19.66 6.46
N LEU A 107 -10.00 19.74 5.13
CA LEU A 107 -10.46 20.95 4.44
C LEU A 107 -11.89 21.32 4.82
N VAL A 108 -12.81 20.35 4.89
CA VAL A 108 -14.19 20.57 5.33
C VAL A 108 -14.23 21.07 6.78
N GLY A 109 -13.40 20.50 7.66
CA GLY A 109 -13.28 20.96 9.05
C GLY A 109 -12.81 22.42 9.17
N LEU A 110 -11.83 22.83 8.38
CA LEU A 110 -11.37 24.22 8.34
C LEU A 110 -12.46 25.17 7.84
N VAL A 111 -13.14 24.83 6.75
CA VAL A 111 -14.24 25.63 6.20
C VAL A 111 -15.38 25.75 7.21
N TRP A 112 -15.76 24.65 7.86
CA TRP A 112 -16.78 24.65 8.90
C TRP A 112 -16.40 25.56 10.08
N MET A 113 -15.15 25.50 10.55
CA MET A 113 -14.67 26.37 11.64
C MET A 113 -14.77 27.85 11.26
N ILE A 114 -14.40 28.21 10.04
CA ILE A 114 -14.52 29.58 9.53
C ILE A 114 -15.99 30.02 9.50
N LEU A 115 -16.88 29.19 8.94
CA LEU A 115 -18.32 29.48 8.86
C LEU A 115 -18.96 29.66 10.23
N VAL A 116 -18.67 28.78 11.19
CA VAL A 116 -19.21 28.92 12.55
C VAL A 116 -18.68 30.19 13.22
N ARG A 117 -17.41 30.54 12.97
CA ARG A 117 -16.81 31.77 13.50
C ARG A 117 -17.46 33.02 12.91
N THR A 118 -17.75 33.05 11.61
CA THR A 118 -18.45 34.18 10.97
C THR A 118 -19.89 34.27 11.44
N LEU A 119 -20.63 33.15 11.46
CA LEU A 119 -22.02 33.12 11.93
C LEU A 119 -22.17 33.57 13.37
N ARG A 120 -21.29 33.13 14.29
CA ARG A 120 -21.33 33.62 15.68
C ARG A 120 -21.07 35.12 15.79
N LYS A 121 -20.13 35.64 15.00
CA LYS A 121 -19.80 37.06 14.98
C LYS A 121 -20.96 37.89 14.42
N ASP A 122 -21.56 37.43 13.33
CA ASP A 122 -22.68 38.12 12.69
C ASP A 122 -23.93 38.05 13.56
N TYR A 123 -24.23 36.89 14.16
CA TYR A 123 -25.34 36.74 15.10
C TYR A 123 -25.22 37.66 16.33
N ALA A 124 -24.02 37.74 16.92
CA ALA A 124 -23.78 38.65 18.06
C ALA A 124 -23.90 40.14 17.66
N ARG A 125 -23.62 40.47 16.39
CA ARG A 125 -23.81 41.81 15.86
C ARG A 125 -25.29 42.14 15.67
N TYR A 126 -26.06 41.24 15.07
CA TYR A 126 -27.50 41.46 14.86
C TYR A 126 -28.26 41.55 16.18
N GLN A 127 -27.95 40.73 17.18
CA GLN A 127 -28.55 40.87 18.51
C GLN A 127 -28.24 42.21 19.16
N LYS A 128 -27.04 42.76 18.91
CA LYS A 128 -26.66 44.07 19.43
C LYS A 128 -27.36 45.20 18.69
N GLU A 129 -27.49 45.11 17.36
CA GLU A 129 -28.22 46.09 16.55
C GLU A 129 -29.72 46.09 16.91
N ASP A 130 -30.38 44.92 17.03
CA ASP A 130 -31.78 44.82 17.52
C ASP A 130 -31.93 45.45 18.91
N SER A 131 -31.02 45.16 19.84
CA SER A 131 -31.09 45.72 21.20
C SER A 131 -30.87 47.23 21.27
N LEU A 132 -30.19 47.81 20.28
CA LEU A 132 -29.98 49.26 20.19
C LEU A 132 -31.17 49.94 19.53
N ASP A 133 -31.76 49.31 18.51
CA ASP A 133 -32.97 49.82 17.84
C ASP A 133 -34.17 49.83 18.80
N ASP A 134 -34.34 48.77 19.63
CA ASP A 134 -35.36 48.73 20.68
C ASP A 134 -35.13 49.80 21.76
N LEU A 135 -33.87 50.11 22.11
CA LEU A 135 -33.54 51.11 23.13
C LEU A 135 -33.71 52.54 22.60
N ASP A 136 -33.39 52.79 21.34
CA ASP A 136 -33.63 54.08 20.68
C ASP A 136 -35.14 54.32 20.45
N ALA A 137 -35.93 53.26 20.20
CA ALA A 137 -37.38 53.35 20.11
C ALA A 137 -38.04 53.71 21.46
N ASP A 138 -37.64 53.06 22.55
CA ASP A 138 -38.17 53.32 23.91
C ASP A 138 -37.81 54.73 24.40
N LEU A 139 -36.59 55.20 24.12
CA LEU A 139 -36.18 56.58 24.42
C LEU A 139 -36.93 57.62 23.57
N GLY A 140 -37.29 57.29 22.32
CA GLY A 140 -38.02 58.20 21.44
C GLY A 140 -39.45 58.49 21.91
N ASP A 141 -40.10 57.48 22.52
CA ASP A 141 -41.47 57.58 23.02
C ASP A 141 -41.58 58.30 24.39
N GLU A 142 -40.50 58.39 25.18
CA GLU A 142 -40.52 59.01 26.52
C GLU A 142 -40.35 60.55 26.50
N PHE A 143 -40.03 61.17 25.35
CA PHE A 143 -39.80 62.63 25.21
C PHE A 143 -40.82 63.38 24.33
N THR A 144 -42.00 62.80 24.07
CA THR A 144 -43.13 63.47 23.38
C THR A 144 -44.35 63.57 24.30
#